data_AF-A0A059LAG7-F1
#
_entry.id   AF-A0A059LAG7-F1
#
_cell.length_a   1.000
_cell.length_b   1.000
_cell.length_c   1.000
_cell.angle_alpha   90.00
_cell.angle_beta   90.00
_cell.angle_gamma   90.00
#
_symmetry.space_group_name_H-M   'P 1'
#
loop_
_entity.id
_entity.type
_entity.pdbx_description
1 polymer ?
#
loop_
_entity_poly.entity_id
_entity_poly.type
_entity_poly.pdbx_seq_one_letter_code
_entity_poly.pdbx_strand_id
1 'polypeptide(L)'
;AATVRKVKGILNKLTPEKFERLLSQFIPLVTSYEVLSETISQVFESAVAQPTFVAMYADLCAELDAVLPEFDDPASGERTNFRKMLANTCQAEYEASGSARAAVRALSGAEREEGERRAKQRLLGCIRLIAQLFCKGLVNDRVMSLILRDLLGAQGASAAEPSVENVEAA
;
A
#
# COMPACT_ATOMS: atom_id res chain seq x y z
N ALA A 1 -9.64 -1.91 -19.13
CA ALA A 1 -10.54 -2.99 -18.63
C ALA A 1 -9.93 -4.41 -18.74
N ALA A 2 -9.45 -4.86 -19.91
CA ALA A 2 -8.90 -6.21 -20.04
C ALA A 2 -7.51 -6.38 -19.38
N THR A 3 -6.61 -5.40 -19.56
CA THR A 3 -5.24 -5.42 -18.97
C THR A 3 -5.27 -5.43 -17.45
N VAL A 4 -6.08 -4.55 -16.84
CA VAL A 4 -6.30 -4.51 -15.39
C VAL A 4 -6.79 -5.85 -14.83
N ARG A 5 -7.71 -6.54 -15.52
CA ARG A 5 -8.16 -7.89 -15.10
C ARG A 5 -7.03 -8.91 -15.16
N LYS A 6 -6.14 -8.82 -16.16
CA LYS A 6 -4.94 -9.69 -16.24
C LYS A 6 -3.97 -9.41 -15.10
N VAL A 7 -3.69 -8.12 -14.80
CA VAL A 7 -2.88 -7.68 -13.66
C VAL A 7 -3.41 -8.29 -12.36
N LYS A 8 -4.71 -8.14 -12.07
CA LYS A 8 -5.35 -8.76 -10.89
C LYS A 8 -5.22 -10.28 -10.89
N GLY A 9 -5.43 -10.90 -12.04
CA GLY A 9 -5.30 -12.35 -12.19
C GLY A 9 -3.88 -12.87 -11.93
N ILE A 10 -2.85 -12.09 -12.25
CA ILE A 10 -1.46 -12.42 -11.94
C ILE A 10 -1.18 -12.23 -10.45
N LEU A 11 -1.56 -11.10 -9.86
CA LEU A 11 -1.37 -10.81 -8.43
C LEU A 11 -2.02 -11.88 -7.53
N ASN A 12 -3.23 -12.34 -7.88
CA ASN A 12 -3.92 -13.42 -7.16
C ASN A 12 -3.22 -14.78 -7.26
N LYS A 13 -2.34 -14.99 -8.25
CA LYS A 13 -1.59 -16.23 -8.46
C LYS A 13 -0.12 -16.08 -8.08
N LEU A 14 0.29 -14.90 -7.63
CA LEU A 14 1.67 -14.60 -7.29
C LEU A 14 2.03 -15.36 -6.02
N THR A 15 3.02 -16.22 -6.13
CA THR A 15 3.63 -16.97 -5.04
C THR A 15 5.15 -16.93 -5.21
N PRO A 16 5.95 -17.14 -4.16
CA PRO A 16 7.41 -17.13 -4.28
C PRO A 16 7.93 -18.06 -5.39
N GLU A 17 7.33 -19.26 -5.49
CA GLU A 17 7.67 -20.27 -6.50
C GLU A 17 7.38 -19.83 -7.94
N LYS A 18 6.37 -18.97 -8.13
CA LYS A 18 5.90 -18.53 -9.45
C LYS A 18 6.34 -17.10 -9.77
N PHE A 19 7.11 -16.47 -8.88
CA PHE A 19 7.41 -15.05 -8.93
C PHE A 19 8.03 -14.63 -10.25
N GLU A 20 9.20 -15.17 -10.62
CA GLU A 20 9.92 -14.86 -11.86
C GLU A 20 9.06 -15.04 -13.12
N ARG A 21 8.34 -16.16 -13.19
CA ARG A 21 7.50 -16.50 -14.34
C ARG A 21 6.30 -15.56 -14.47
N LEU A 22 5.74 -15.12 -13.35
CA LEU A 22 4.59 -14.21 -13.35
C LEU A 22 5.02 -12.76 -13.53
N LEU A 23 6.17 -12.37 -12.96
CA LEU A 23 6.79 -11.06 -13.14
C LEU A 23 7.11 -10.78 -14.61
N SER A 24 7.72 -11.74 -15.32
CA SER A 24 8.01 -11.63 -16.76
C SER A 24 6.74 -11.47 -17.62
N GLN A 25 5.60 -12.02 -17.18
CA GLN A 25 4.31 -11.80 -17.83
C GLN A 25 3.64 -10.49 -17.41
N PHE A 26 4.01 -9.97 -16.24
CA PHE A 26 3.39 -8.81 -15.62
C PHE A 26 3.96 -7.49 -16.17
N ILE A 27 5.29 -7.37 -16.24
CA ILE A 27 5.99 -6.15 -16.68
C ILE A 27 5.45 -5.64 -18.03
N PRO A 28 5.27 -6.47 -19.08
CA PRO A 28 4.80 -5.99 -20.37
C PRO A 28 3.35 -5.49 -20.37
N LEU A 29 2.58 -5.74 -19.30
CA LEU A 29 1.21 -5.26 -19.18
C LEU A 29 1.15 -3.82 -18.68
N VAL A 30 2.18 -3.33 -17.98
CA VAL A 30 2.20 -2.00 -17.37
C VAL A 30 2.73 -0.98 -18.38
N THR A 31 1.88 -0.60 -19.32
CA THR A 31 2.25 0.25 -20.47
C THR A 31 1.70 1.67 -20.41
N SER A 32 0.92 2.03 -19.40
CA SER A 32 0.37 3.38 -19.25
C SER A 32 0.27 3.80 -17.79
N TYR A 33 0.14 5.10 -17.56
CA TYR A 33 -0.05 5.69 -16.23
C TYR A 33 -1.24 5.06 -15.50
N GLU A 34 -2.38 4.84 -16.17
CA GLU A 34 -3.57 4.27 -15.55
C GLU A 34 -3.36 2.82 -15.12
N VAL A 35 -2.65 2.03 -15.94
CA VAL A 35 -2.34 0.64 -15.59
C VAL A 35 -1.33 0.59 -14.45
N LEU A 36 -0.36 1.50 -14.43
CA LEU A 36 0.60 1.62 -13.33
C LEU A 36 -0.10 2.01 -12.02
N SER A 37 -0.95 3.04 -12.04
CA SER A 37 -1.73 3.47 -10.87
C SER A 37 -2.59 2.34 -10.31
N GLU A 38 -3.33 1.65 -11.18
CA GLU A 38 -4.17 0.52 -10.77
C GLU A 38 -3.30 -0.64 -10.26
N THR A 39 -2.15 -0.89 -10.87
CA THR A 39 -1.20 -1.92 -10.42
C THR A 39 -0.75 -1.66 -8.99
N ILE A 40 -0.31 -0.44 -8.68
CA ILE A 40 0.12 -0.08 -7.32
C ILE A 40 -1.05 -0.26 -6.33
N SER A 41 -2.24 0.23 -6.67
CA SER A 41 -3.43 0.04 -5.82
C SER A 41 -3.71 -1.45 -5.56
N GLN A 42 -3.64 -2.31 -6.59
CA GLN A 42 -3.87 -3.75 -6.41
C GLN A 42 -2.79 -4.43 -5.57
N VAL A 43 -1.55 -3.95 -5.59
CA VAL A 43 -0.50 -4.45 -4.69
C VAL A 43 -0.83 -4.14 -3.23
N PHE A 44 -1.32 -2.93 -2.93
CA PHE A 44 -1.78 -2.58 -1.58
C PHE A 44 -2.96 -3.45 -1.13
N GLU A 45 -3.99 -3.60 -1.96
CA GLU A 45 -5.13 -4.48 -1.65
C GLU A 45 -4.67 -5.93 -1.40
N SER A 46 -3.73 -6.42 -2.21
CA SER A 46 -3.20 -7.78 -2.07
C SER A 46 -2.38 -7.94 -0.80
N ALA A 47 -1.57 -6.94 -0.42
CA ALA A 47 -0.80 -6.97 0.82
C ALA A 47 -1.68 -6.91 2.08
N VAL A 48 -2.79 -6.16 2.03
CA VAL A 48 -3.79 -6.14 3.09
C VAL A 48 -4.51 -7.49 3.20
N ALA A 49 -4.89 -8.08 2.06
CA ALA A 49 -5.59 -9.35 2.02
C ALA A 49 -4.69 -10.56 2.38
N GLN A 50 -3.40 -10.49 2.05
CA GLN A 50 -2.43 -11.58 2.20
C GLN A 50 -1.15 -11.11 2.93
N PRO A 51 -1.24 -10.83 4.25
CA PRO A 51 -0.13 -10.25 5.01
C PRO A 51 1.15 -11.10 5.01
N THR A 52 1.02 -12.42 4.89
CA THR A 52 2.14 -13.36 4.84
C THR A 52 3.04 -13.15 3.62
N PHE A 53 2.50 -12.58 2.53
CA PHE A 53 3.24 -12.36 1.29
C PHE A 53 3.70 -10.90 1.10
N VAL A 54 3.64 -10.09 2.15
CA VAL A 54 4.01 -8.66 2.07
C VAL A 54 5.44 -8.41 1.57
N ALA A 55 6.39 -9.27 1.95
CA ALA A 55 7.77 -9.16 1.47
C ALA A 55 7.86 -9.39 -0.05
N MET A 56 7.15 -10.39 -0.57
CA MET A 56 7.07 -10.69 -2.01
C MET A 56 6.41 -9.54 -2.79
N TYR A 57 5.40 -8.88 -2.23
CA TYR A 57 4.82 -7.68 -2.85
C TYR A 57 5.80 -6.50 -2.87
N ALA A 58 6.65 -6.35 -1.85
CA ALA A 58 7.72 -5.36 -1.86
C ALA A 58 8.84 -5.71 -2.86
N ASP A 59 9.17 -7.00 -3.03
CA ASP A 59 10.08 -7.47 -4.08
C ASP A 59 9.52 -7.14 -5.47
N LEU A 60 8.23 -7.39 -5.71
CA LEU A 60 7.55 -6.99 -6.94
C LEU A 60 7.71 -5.50 -7.22
N CYS A 61 7.48 -4.64 -6.22
CA CYS A 61 7.64 -3.20 -6.39
C CYS A 61 9.09 -2.81 -6.75
N ALA A 62 10.10 -3.48 -6.19
CA ALA A 62 11.50 -3.20 -6.51
C ALA A 62 11.83 -3.56 -7.96
N GLU A 63 11.36 -4.71 -8.43
CA GLU A 63 11.53 -5.13 -9.82
C GLU A 63 10.83 -4.18 -10.78
N LEU A 64 9.60 -3.76 -10.48
CA LEU A 64 8.86 -2.79 -11.30
C LEU A 64 9.58 -1.43 -11.35
N ASP A 65 10.13 -0.97 -10.23
CA ASP A 65 10.90 0.28 -10.19
C ASP A 65 12.17 0.23 -11.04
N ALA A 66 12.83 -0.93 -11.10
CA ALA A 66 14.06 -1.11 -11.86
C ALA A 66 13.84 -1.16 -13.38
N VAL A 67 12.68 -1.66 -13.84
CA VAL A 67 12.44 -1.98 -15.26
C VAL A 67 11.46 -1.06 -15.96
N LEU A 68 10.52 -0.43 -15.24
CA LEU A 68 9.49 0.36 -15.87
C LEU A 68 10.01 1.75 -16.30
N PRO A 69 9.54 2.26 -17.45
CA PRO A 69 9.91 3.59 -17.91
C PRO A 69 9.22 4.69 -17.10
N GLU A 70 9.48 5.94 -17.48
CA GLU A 70 8.62 7.06 -17.10
C GLU A 70 7.30 7.04 -17.90
N PHE A 71 6.25 7.58 -17.29
CA PHE A 71 4.90 7.71 -17.84
C PHE A 71 4.46 9.16 -17.78
N ASP A 72 3.62 9.58 -18.72
CA ASP A 72 2.99 10.90 -18.67
C ASP A 72 1.81 10.87 -17.69
N ASP A 73 1.85 11.74 -16.67
CA ASP A 73 0.75 11.91 -15.73
C ASP A 73 -0.30 12.86 -16.36
N PRO A 74 -1.51 12.38 -16.68
CA PRO A 74 -2.53 13.21 -17.31
C PRO A 74 -3.08 14.32 -16.40
N ALA A 75 -2.89 14.23 -15.08
CA ALA A 75 -3.38 15.23 -14.13
C ALA A 75 -2.43 16.41 -13.97
N SER A 76 -1.13 16.16 -13.92
CA SER A 76 -0.10 17.21 -13.78
C SER A 76 0.46 17.68 -15.13
N GLY A 77 0.38 16.86 -16.17
CA GLY A 77 1.08 17.08 -17.43
C GLY A 77 2.60 16.86 -17.35
N GLU A 78 3.09 16.32 -16.23
CA GLU A 78 4.51 16.01 -16.02
C GLU A 78 4.79 14.53 -16.23
N ARG A 79 6.06 14.19 -16.47
CA ARG A 79 6.50 12.80 -16.42
C ARG A 79 6.65 12.33 -14.97
N THR A 80 6.29 11.08 -14.74
CA THR A 80 6.42 10.40 -13.45
C THR A 80 6.99 9.00 -13.65
N ASN A 81 7.60 8.44 -12.61
CA ASN A 81 8.09 7.06 -12.61
C ASN A 81 7.38 6.24 -11.54
N PHE A 82 7.67 4.93 -11.53
CA PHE A 82 7.13 3.99 -10.55
C PHE A 82 7.38 4.46 -9.12
N ARG A 83 8.62 4.81 -8.76
CA ARG A 83 8.98 5.29 -7.41
C ARG A 83 8.14 6.48 -6.95
N LYS A 84 8.00 7.52 -7.78
CA LYS A 84 7.25 8.74 -7.45
C LYS A 84 5.77 8.42 -7.24
N MET A 85 5.18 7.60 -8.11
CA MET A 85 3.80 7.17 -7.95
C MET A 85 3.59 6.33 -6.69
N LEU A 86 4.48 5.35 -6.44
CA LEU A 86 4.42 4.50 -5.26
C LEU A 86 4.50 5.31 -3.97
N ALA A 87 5.42 6.27 -3.89
CA ALA A 87 5.55 7.15 -2.72
C ALA A 87 4.29 7.99 -2.49
N ASN A 88 3.71 8.56 -3.55
CA ASN A 88 2.45 9.30 -3.47
C ASN A 88 1.28 8.41 -3.01
N THR A 89 1.21 7.17 -3.52
CA THR A 89 0.19 6.21 -3.09
C THR A 89 0.39 5.78 -1.63
N CYS A 90 1.62 5.58 -1.15
CA CYS A 90 1.88 5.28 0.27
C CYS A 90 1.33 6.38 1.18
N GLN A 91 1.53 7.64 0.81
CA GLN A 91 0.99 8.78 1.55
C GLN A 91 -0.55 8.79 1.51
N ALA A 92 -1.15 8.65 0.33
CA ALA A 92 -2.60 8.64 0.16
C ALA A 92 -3.28 7.50 0.94
N GLU A 93 -2.72 6.28 0.90
CA GLU A 93 -3.23 5.11 1.64
C GLU A 93 -3.19 5.33 3.16
N TYR A 94 -2.15 6.00 3.64
CA TYR A 94 -2.00 6.30 5.06
C TYR A 94 -3.01 7.35 5.53
N GLU A 95 -3.17 8.45 4.77
CA GLU A 95 -4.14 9.51 5.06
C GLU A 95 -5.59 9.00 4.95
N ALA A 96 -5.88 8.17 3.95
CA ALA A 96 -7.17 7.50 3.79
C ALA A 96 -7.48 6.58 4.99
N SER A 97 -6.48 5.86 5.51
CA SER A 97 -6.62 5.03 6.71
C SER A 97 -6.91 5.85 7.97
N GLY A 98 -6.33 7.05 8.09
CA GLY A 98 -6.70 8.02 9.15
C GLY A 98 -8.16 8.47 9.04
N SER A 99 -8.59 8.83 7.83
CA SER A 99 -9.95 9.29 7.55
C SER A 99 -11.01 8.21 7.77
N ALA A 100 -10.72 6.97 7.37
CA ALA A 100 -11.60 5.82 7.60
C ALA A 100 -11.79 5.55 9.10
N ARG A 101 -10.73 5.62 9.92
CA ARG A 101 -10.83 5.50 11.38
C ARG A 101 -11.72 6.59 11.97
N ALA A 102 -11.61 7.83 11.49
CA ALA A 102 -12.46 8.93 11.95
C ALA A 102 -13.94 8.72 11.57
N ALA A 103 -14.22 8.25 10.35
CA ALA A 103 -15.58 7.97 9.90
C ALA A 103 -16.24 6.84 10.69
N VAL A 104 -15.50 5.77 11.00
CA VAL A 104 -16.00 4.64 11.82
C VAL A 104 -16.40 5.08 13.23
N ARG A 105 -15.75 6.10 13.81
CA ARG A 105 -16.12 6.64 15.14
C ARG A 105 -17.52 7.28 15.16
N ALA A 106 -18.05 7.68 14.00
CA ALA A 106 -19.40 8.21 13.88
C ALA A 106 -20.48 7.10 13.81
N LEU A 107 -20.09 5.83 13.65
CA LEU A 107 -21.00 4.69 13.65
C LEU A 107 -21.30 4.23 15.08
N SER A 108 -22.28 3.34 15.24
CA SER A 108 -22.68 2.79 16.55
C SER A 108 -22.92 1.28 16.48
N GLY A 109 -22.88 0.61 17.64
CA GLY A 109 -23.17 -0.82 17.75
C GLY A 109 -22.26 -1.71 16.89
N ALA A 110 -22.85 -2.76 16.31
CA ALA A 110 -22.13 -3.76 15.52
C ALA A 110 -21.46 -3.19 14.25
N GLU A 111 -22.03 -2.15 13.65
CA GLU A 111 -21.47 -1.50 12.46
C GLU A 111 -20.14 -0.79 12.77
N ARG A 112 -20.04 -0.21 13.97
CA ARG A 112 -18.80 0.39 14.45
C ARG A 112 -17.73 -0.68 14.68
N GLU A 113 -18.07 -1.76 15.38
CA GLU A 113 -17.10 -2.83 15.68
C GLU A 113 -16.54 -3.45 14.40
N GLU A 114 -17.40 -3.77 13.43
CA GLU A 114 -16.96 -4.28 12.13
C GLU A 114 -16.12 -3.24 11.36
N GLY A 115 -16.54 -1.98 11.36
CA GLY A 115 -15.80 -0.88 10.76
C GLY A 115 -14.41 -0.72 11.37
N GLU A 116 -14.30 -0.79 12.70
CA GLU A 116 -13.02 -0.66 13.42
C GLU A 116 -12.11 -1.83 13.07
N ARG A 117 -12.64 -3.06 13.05
CA ARG A 117 -11.88 -4.25 12.66
C ARG A 117 -11.34 -4.14 11.23
N ARG A 118 -12.18 -3.72 10.27
CA ARG A 118 -11.77 -3.55 8.86
C ARG A 118 -10.74 -2.43 8.70
N ALA A 119 -10.95 -1.30 9.36
CA ALA A 119 -10.02 -0.17 9.32
C ALA A 119 -8.66 -0.53 9.95
N LYS A 120 -8.64 -1.24 11.08
CA LYS A 120 -7.42 -1.75 11.71
C LYS A 120 -6.68 -2.72 10.79
N GLN A 121 -7.38 -3.68 10.20
CA GLN A 121 -6.79 -4.65 9.26
C GLN A 121 -6.13 -3.96 8.07
N ARG A 122 -6.81 -2.99 7.45
CA ARG A 122 -6.25 -2.23 6.33
C ARG A 122 -5.01 -1.45 6.76
N LEU A 123 -5.10 -0.70 7.85
CA LEU A 123 -3.99 0.11 8.36
C LEU A 123 -2.74 -0.75 8.62
N LEU A 124 -2.89 -1.89 9.31
CA LEU A 124 -1.78 -2.80 9.57
C LEU A 124 -1.17 -3.37 8.29
N GLY A 125 -2.00 -3.77 7.32
CA GLY A 125 -1.53 -4.26 6.03
C GLY A 125 -0.72 -3.19 5.27
N CYS A 126 -1.24 -1.97 5.21
CA CYS A 126 -0.56 -0.83 4.59
C CYS A 126 0.76 -0.50 5.29
N ILE A 127 0.78 -0.42 6.63
CA ILE A 127 2.00 -0.13 7.40
C ILE A 127 3.07 -1.21 7.16
N ARG A 128 2.69 -2.49 7.17
CA ARG A 128 3.61 -3.60 6.91
C ARG A 128 4.22 -3.51 5.51
N LEU A 129 3.41 -3.20 4.49
CA LEU A 129 3.90 -3.02 3.13
C LEU A 129 4.84 -1.81 3.04
N ILE A 130 4.43 -0.66 3.56
CA ILE A 130 5.24 0.57 3.53
C ILE A 130 6.58 0.37 4.25
N ALA A 131 6.59 -0.34 5.39
CA ALA A 131 7.84 -0.67 6.08
C ALA A 131 8.77 -1.53 5.22
N GLN A 132 8.25 -2.53 4.51
CA GLN A 132 9.05 -3.34 3.57
C GLN A 132 9.56 -2.52 2.39
N LEU A 133 8.73 -1.63 1.83
CA LEU A 133 9.11 -0.73 0.75
C LEU A 133 10.20 0.26 1.19
N PHE A 134 10.13 0.75 2.43
CA PHE A 134 11.13 1.61 3.04
C PHE A 134 12.48 0.88 3.16
N CYS A 135 12.49 -0.35 3.67
CA CYS A 135 13.70 -1.18 3.74
C CYS A 135 14.35 -1.44 2.37
N LYS A 136 13.58 -1.34 1.28
CA LYS A 136 14.07 -1.46 -0.11
C LYS A 136 14.45 -0.13 -0.76
N GLY A 137 14.36 0.98 -0.03
CA GLY A 137 14.68 2.32 -0.55
C GLY A 137 13.68 2.86 -1.58
N LEU A 138 12.48 2.29 -1.66
CA LEU A 138 11.44 2.71 -2.60
C LEU A 138 10.60 3.87 -2.07
N VAL A 139 10.61 4.09 -0.76
CA VAL A 139 9.85 5.14 -0.07
C VAL A 139 10.82 5.97 0.78
N ASN A 140 10.59 7.28 0.80
CA ASN A 140 11.45 8.22 1.53
C ASN A 140 11.16 8.26 3.05
N ASP A 141 12.10 8.84 3.79
CA ASP A 141 12.02 9.01 5.24
C ASP A 141 10.77 9.78 5.69
N ARG A 142 10.20 10.65 4.85
CA ARG A 142 9.05 11.48 5.23
C ARG A 142 7.82 10.63 5.53
N VAL A 143 7.48 9.70 4.65
CA VAL A 143 6.32 8.81 4.84
C VAL A 143 6.53 7.93 6.07
N MET A 144 7.72 7.35 6.22
CA MET A 144 8.04 6.49 7.37
C MET A 144 8.00 7.28 8.69
N SER A 145 8.52 8.51 8.71
CA SER A 145 8.50 9.38 9.88
C SER A 145 7.09 9.81 10.29
N LEU A 146 6.13 9.88 9.35
CA LEU A 146 4.73 10.14 9.66
C LEU A 146 4.09 8.93 10.35
N ILE A 147 4.33 7.73 9.82
CA ILE A 147 3.85 6.46 10.40
C ILE A 147 4.41 6.27 11.80
N LEU A 148 5.73 6.42 11.97
CA LEU A 148 6.39 6.26 13.26
C LEU A 148 5.87 7.26 14.30
N ARG A 149 5.62 8.52 13.92
CA ARG A 149 5.07 9.52 14.85
C ARG A 149 3.66 9.19 15.32
N ASP A 150 2.80 8.68 14.44
CA ASP A 150 1.45 8.25 14.82
C ASP A 150 1.49 7.00 15.71
N LEU A 151 2.33 6.02 15.36
CA LEU A 151 2.49 4.78 16.13
C LEU A 151 3.08 5.03 17.52
N LEU A 152 4.04 5.95 17.64
CA LEU A 152 4.69 6.31 18.91
C LEU A 152 3.89 7.35 19.70
N GLY A 153 2.72 7.79 19.22
CA GLY A 153 1.88 8.78 19.91
C GLY A 153 2.53 10.16 20.05
N ALA A 154 3.47 10.51 19.16
CA ALA A 154 4.23 11.76 19.24
C ALA A 154 3.44 13.00 18.78
N GLN A 155 2.16 12.86 18.42
CA GLN A 155 1.26 14.01 18.35
C GLN A 155 0.86 14.40 19.77
N GLY A 156 1.45 15.49 20.25
CA GLY A 156 1.31 15.96 21.62
C GLY A 156 -0.15 16.02 22.09
N ALA A 157 -0.37 15.45 23.28
CA ALA A 157 -1.34 15.90 24.28
C ALA A 157 -2.57 16.66 23.73
N SER A 158 -3.46 15.98 23.01
CA SER A 158 -4.87 16.35 22.96
C SER A 158 -5.73 15.13 22.62
N ALA A 159 -6.17 14.45 23.69
CA ALA A 159 -7.42 13.70 23.80
C ALA A 159 -7.81 12.76 22.63
N ALA A 160 -7.05 11.68 22.43
CA ALA A 160 -7.58 10.33 22.21
C ALA A 160 -6.42 9.34 22.35
N GLU A 161 -6.63 8.33 23.18
CA GLU A 161 -5.63 7.39 23.68
C GLU A 161 -4.79 6.69 22.60
N PRO A 162 -3.55 6.28 22.92
CA PRO A 162 -2.81 5.35 22.07
C PRO A 162 -3.48 3.98 22.17
N SER A 163 -4.01 3.45 21.07
CA SER A 163 -4.48 2.06 21.02
C SER A 163 -4.18 1.40 19.66
N VAL A 164 -2.90 1.15 19.42
CA VAL A 164 -2.49 -0.20 19.03
C VAL A 164 -2.38 -0.94 20.37
N GLU A 165 -3.11 -2.02 20.62
CA GLU A 165 -2.53 -2.98 21.57
C GLU A 165 -1.19 -3.38 20.95
N ASN A 166 -0.12 -2.98 21.64
CA ASN A 166 1.18 -2.67 21.07
C ASN A 166 1.75 -3.85 20.26
N VAL A 167 1.70 -3.77 18.92
CA VAL A 167 2.19 -4.81 17.98
C VAL A 167 1.51 -6.19 18.10
N GLU A 168 0.65 -6.38 19.11
CA GLU A 168 0.21 -7.67 19.69
C GLU A 168 1.04 -8.90 19.28
N ALA A 169 2.16 -9.04 19.98
CA ALA A 169 2.79 -10.31 20.36
C ALA A 169 3.37 -11.21 19.24
N ALA A 170 4.44 -10.76 18.57
CA ALA A 170 5.59 -11.58 18.13
C ALA A 170 6.68 -10.71 17.48
#